data_AF-A0ABD2NTG0-F1
#
_entry.id   AF-A0ABD2NTG0-F1
#
_cell.length_a   1.000
_cell.length_b   1.000
_cell.length_c   1.000
_cell.angle_alpha   90.00
_cell.angle_beta   90.00
_cell.angle_gamma   90.00
#
_symmetry.space_group_name_H-M   'P 1'
#
loop_
_entity.id
_entity.type
_entity.pdbx_description
1 polymer ?
#
loop_
_entity_poly.entity_id
_entity_poly.type
_entity_poly.pdbx_seq_one_letter_code
_entity_poly.pdbx_strand_id
1 'polypeptide(L)'
;MRNFHLYNYIDGSSFCRTMGYGGVSILVNSGVNIEELPEVKLFSVVRNIEIAAIPIKNKNAIIVIVYGAPSGNFEVFLERVEDALTWLAGRRRFEHIYLIGDFNVDFFENTQTARR
;
A
#
# COMPACT_ATOMS: atom_id res chain seq x y z
N MET A 1 2.34 15.58 -11.99
CA MET A 1 3.06 15.00 -10.84
C MET A 1 4.18 15.97 -10.47
N ARG A 2 4.22 16.51 -9.25
CA ARG A 2 5.40 17.27 -8.80
C ARG A 2 6.49 16.24 -8.50
N ASN A 3 7.60 16.31 -9.23
CA ASN A 3 8.71 15.39 -9.04
C ASN A 3 9.36 15.65 -7.68
N PHE A 4 9.11 14.76 -6.71
CA PHE A 4 9.89 14.71 -5.48
C PHE A 4 11.28 14.16 -5.84
N HIS A 5 12.24 15.06 -6.05
CA HIS A 5 13.62 14.68 -6.36
C HIS A 5 14.41 14.54 -5.06
N LEU A 6 14.51 13.31 -4.58
CA LEU A 6 15.50 12.93 -3.59
C LEU A 6 16.74 12.41 -4.33
N TYR A 7 17.91 12.99 -4.08
CA TYR A 7 19.13 12.64 -4.81
C TYR A 7 19.45 11.14 -4.68
N ASN A 8 19.73 10.49 -5.81
CA ASN A 8 19.94 9.03 -5.94
C ASN A 8 18.73 8.14 -5.61
N TYR A 9 17.50 8.66 -5.66
CA TYR A 9 16.29 7.86 -5.55
C TYR A 9 15.38 8.05 -6.76
N ILE A 10 14.67 6.98 -7.12
CA ILE A 10 13.66 6.92 -8.16
C ILE A 10 12.32 6.48 -7.54
N ASP A 11 11.21 6.83 -8.17
CA ASP A 11 9.91 6.27 -7.80
C ASP A 11 9.84 4.81 -8.26
N GLY A 12 9.69 3.90 -7.31
CA GLY A 12 9.62 2.48 -7.60
C GLY A 12 8.20 1.97 -7.78
N SER A 13 7.26 2.48 -6.97
CA SER A 13 5.84 2.33 -7.21
C SER A 13 5.08 3.38 -6.44
N SER A 14 4.12 4.02 -7.10
CA SER A 14 3.26 5.03 -6.49
C SER A 14 1.81 4.93 -6.92
N PHE A 15 0.92 5.33 -6.03
CA PHE A 15 -0.46 5.64 -6.33
C PHE A 15 -0.76 7.06 -5.83
N CYS A 16 -1.33 7.88 -6.70
CA CYS A 16 -1.73 9.25 -6.38
C CYS A 16 -3.16 9.49 -6.83
N ARG A 17 -3.94 10.18 -6.00
CA ARG A 17 -5.32 10.54 -6.33
C ARG A 17 -5.33 11.45 -7.56
N THR A 18 -6.27 11.22 -8.48
CA THR A 18 -6.46 12.10 -9.65
C THR A 18 -6.97 13.48 -9.25
N MET A 19 -7.73 13.57 -8.15
CA MET A 19 -8.24 14.81 -7.57
C MET A 19 -8.06 14.82 -6.05
N GLY A 20 -7.47 15.90 -5.52
CA GLY A 20 -7.21 16.09 -4.08
C GLY A 20 -5.79 15.71 -3.67
N TYR A 21 -5.54 15.72 -2.36
CA TYR A 21 -4.26 15.34 -1.75
C TYR A 21 -4.31 13.92 -1.21
N GLY A 22 -3.21 13.18 -1.32
CA GLY A 22 -3.08 11.83 -0.79
C GLY A 22 -2.52 10.83 -1.81
N GLY A 23 -2.07 9.70 -1.30
CA GLY A 23 -1.37 8.70 -2.08
C GLY A 23 -0.22 8.08 -1.29
N VAL A 24 0.45 7.16 -1.96
CA VAL A 24 1.58 6.41 -1.42
C VAL A 24 2.67 6.34 -2.49
N SER A 25 3.94 6.37 -2.08
CA SER A 25 5.08 6.17 -2.98
C SER A 25 6.21 5.44 -2.27
N ILE A 26 6.80 4.47 -2.96
CA ILE A 26 8.02 3.78 -2.55
C ILE A 26 9.18 4.40 -3.33
N LEU A 27 10.02 5.17 -2.65
CA LEU A 27 11.25 5.69 -3.23
C LEU A 27 12.38 4.66 -3.07
N VAL A 28 13.06 4.36 -4.16
CA VAL A 28 14.11 3.33 -4.21
C VAL A 28 15.42 3.96 -4.64
N ASN A 29 16.51 3.60 -3.97
CA ASN A 29 17.84 4.04 -4.40
C ASN A 29 18.12 3.61 -5.85
N SER A 30 18.64 4.50 -6.69
CA SER A 30 18.80 4.28 -8.13
C SER A 30 19.74 3.12 -8.50
N GLY A 31 20.57 2.64 -7.56
CA GLY A 31 21.40 1.45 -7.74
C GLY A 31 20.66 0.12 -7.54
N VAL A 32 19.42 0.13 -7.03
CA VAL A 32 18.63 -1.07 -6.78
C VAL A 32 17.73 -1.36 -7.97
N ASN A 33 17.86 -2.57 -8.53
CA ASN A 33 17.02 -3.01 -9.63
C ASN A 33 15.63 -3.42 -9.12
N ILE A 34 14.59 -2.81 -9.69
CA ILE A 34 13.20 -2.99 -9.31
C ILE A 34 12.34 -3.33 -10.52
N GLU A 35 11.25 -4.04 -10.25
CA GLU A 35 10.19 -4.31 -11.20
C GLU A 35 8.88 -3.93 -10.52
N GLU A 36 8.19 -2.90 -10.99
CA GLU A 36 6.91 -2.52 -10.40
C GLU A 36 5.88 -3.65 -10.53
N LEU A 37 4.96 -3.77 -9.56
CA LEU A 37 3.78 -4.62 -9.67
C LEU A 37 2.49 -3.77 -9.77
N PRO A 38 2.16 -3.23 -10.96
CA PRO A 38 1.12 -2.22 -11.10
C PRO A 38 -0.29 -2.72 -10.76
N GLU A 39 -0.54 -4.02 -10.86
CA GLU A 39 -1.84 -4.64 -10.59
C GLU A 39 -2.27 -4.45 -9.13
N VAL A 40 -1.33 -4.32 -8.20
CA VAL A 40 -1.65 -4.04 -6.79
C VAL A 40 -2.38 -2.71 -6.62
N LYS A 41 -2.13 -1.74 -7.51
CA LYS A 41 -2.79 -0.43 -7.44
C LYS A 41 -4.29 -0.51 -7.70
N LEU A 42 -4.77 -1.59 -8.33
CA LEU A 42 -6.20 -1.82 -8.60
C LEU A 42 -7.01 -2.03 -7.32
N PHE A 43 -6.35 -2.36 -6.20
CA PHE A 43 -6.99 -2.45 -4.88
C PHE A 43 -7.12 -1.07 -4.19
N SER A 44 -6.61 0.01 -4.80
CA SER A 44 -6.79 1.37 -4.28
C SER A 44 -8.23 1.83 -4.48
N VAL A 45 -8.81 2.43 -3.44
CA VAL A 45 -10.10 3.12 -3.48
C VAL A 45 -9.89 4.51 -2.93
N VAL A 46 -9.97 5.52 -3.81
CA VAL A 46 -9.71 6.92 -3.50
C VAL A 46 -10.44 7.34 -2.21
N ARG A 47 -9.71 7.94 -1.26
CA ARG A 47 -10.19 8.38 0.06
C ARG A 47 -10.62 7.26 1.02
N ASN A 48 -10.32 6.00 0.72
CA ASN A 48 -10.47 4.89 1.67
C ASN A 48 -9.12 4.21 1.87
N ILE A 49 -8.49 3.76 0.78
CA ILE A 49 -7.19 3.10 0.79
C ILE A 49 -6.40 3.47 -0.46
N GLU A 50 -5.15 3.83 -0.28
CA GLU A 50 -4.18 3.96 -1.35
C GLU A 50 -3.07 2.93 -1.16
N ILE A 51 -2.80 2.13 -2.18
CA ILE A 51 -1.88 0.97 -2.09
C ILE A 51 -0.96 0.89 -3.30
N ALA A 52 0.30 0.57 -3.05
CA ALA A 52 1.34 0.34 -4.05
C ALA A 52 2.31 -0.74 -3.57
N ALA A 53 3.04 -1.39 -4.48
CA ALA A 53 3.95 -2.46 -4.09
C ALA A 53 5.13 -2.63 -5.03
N ILE A 54 6.25 -3.08 -4.47
CA ILE A 54 7.44 -3.50 -5.21
C ILE A 54 7.94 -4.87 -4.72
N PRO A 55 8.09 -5.87 -5.59
CA PRO A 55 8.91 -7.05 -5.36
C PRO A 55 10.35 -6.67 -5.01
N ILE A 56 10.95 -7.38 -4.05
CA ILE A 56 12.37 -7.27 -3.75
C ILE A 56 13.10 -8.26 -4.64
N LYS A 57 13.88 -7.78 -5.62
CA LYS A 57 14.59 -8.67 -6.55
C LYS A 57 15.55 -9.61 -5.82
N ASN A 58 15.61 -10.87 -6.28
CA ASN A 58 16.42 -11.96 -5.69
C ASN A 58 16.07 -12.31 -4.24
N LYS A 59 14.92 -11.84 -3.75
CA LYS A 59 14.29 -12.30 -2.53
C LYS A 59 12.88 -12.73 -2.92
N ASN A 60 12.40 -13.87 -2.45
CA ASN A 60 11.01 -14.28 -2.69
C ASN A 60 10.09 -13.41 -1.81
N ALA A 61 10.11 -12.09 -1.99
CA ALA A 61 9.51 -11.14 -1.09
C ALA A 61 8.95 -9.92 -1.82
N ILE A 62 7.95 -9.28 -1.22
CA ILE A 62 7.32 -8.06 -1.71
C ILE A 62 7.10 -7.05 -0.59
N ILE A 63 7.33 -5.78 -0.87
CA ILE A 63 6.95 -4.65 -0.02
C ILE A 63 5.64 -4.09 -0.56
N VAL A 64 4.65 -3.98 0.31
CA VAL A 64 3.35 -3.39 0.04
C VAL A 64 3.21 -2.18 0.97
N ILE A 65 3.04 -0.99 0.40
CA ILE A 65 2.74 0.21 1.19
C ILE A 65 1.27 0.56 1.08
N VAL A 66 0.67 0.89 2.22
CA VAL A 66 -0.72 1.31 2.32
C VAL A 66 -0.85 2.65 3.03
N TYR A 67 -1.86 3.41 2.64
CA TYR A 67 -2.35 4.55 3.38
C TYR A 67 -3.87 4.40 3.51
N GLY A 68 -4.35 4.21 4.74
CA GLY A 68 -5.76 4.28 5.08
C GLY A 68 -6.13 5.74 5.29
N ALA A 69 -7.13 6.25 4.58
CA ALA A 69 -7.54 7.64 4.74
C ALA A 69 -8.23 7.82 6.11
N PRO A 70 -7.90 8.86 6.91
CA PRO A 70 -8.46 9.04 8.25
C PRO A 70 -9.98 9.27 8.27
N SER A 71 -10.55 9.77 7.17
CA SER A 71 -12.00 9.92 6.98
C SER A 71 -12.60 8.84 6.08
N GLY A 72 -11.85 7.78 5.78
CA GLY A 72 -12.27 6.67 4.94
C GLY A 72 -13.18 5.70 5.69
N ASN A 73 -13.89 4.85 4.95
CA ASN A 73 -14.61 3.75 5.54
C ASN A 73 -13.64 2.60 5.88
N PHE A 74 -13.62 2.20 7.15
CA PHE A 74 -12.68 1.20 7.65
C PHE A 74 -12.97 -0.21 7.11
N GLU A 75 -14.23 -0.57 6.89
CA GLU A 75 -14.59 -1.86 6.32
C GLU A 75 -14.10 -1.99 4.88
N VAL A 76 -14.19 -0.92 4.08
CA VAL A 76 -13.62 -0.85 2.73
C VAL A 76 -12.10 -0.96 2.79
N PHE A 77 -11.45 -0.32 3.75
CA PHE A 77 -10.01 -0.48 3.96
C PHE A 77 -9.64 -1.95 4.22
N LEU A 78 -10.33 -2.62 5.16
CA LEU A 78 -10.09 -4.03 5.49
C LEU A 78 -10.34 -4.96 4.30
N GLU A 79 -11.47 -4.82 3.60
CA GLU A 79 -11.81 -5.61 2.42
C GLU A 79 -10.72 -5.50 1.35
N ARG A 80 -10.22 -4.29 1.08
CA ARG A 80 -9.20 -4.06 0.06
C ARG A 80 -7.82 -4.57 0.47
N VAL A 81 -7.48 -4.51 1.76
CA VAL A 81 -6.26 -5.15 2.27
C VAL A 81 -6.36 -6.67 2.11
N GLU A 82 -7.50 -7.27 2.46
CA GLU A 82 -7.75 -8.70 2.31
C GLU A 82 -7.67 -9.15 0.84
N ASP A 83 -8.32 -8.41 -0.07
CA ASP A 83 -8.26 -8.65 -1.51
C ASP A 83 -6.82 -8.62 -2.03
N ALA A 84 -6.05 -7.60 -1.66
CA ALA A 84 -4.67 -7.43 -2.08
C ALA A 84 -3.77 -8.57 -1.56
N LEU A 85 -3.90 -8.93 -0.28
CA LEU A 85 -3.11 -10.00 0.33
C LEU A 85 -3.48 -11.37 -0.24
N THR A 86 -4.77 -11.64 -0.46
CA THR A 86 -5.26 -12.89 -1.08
C THR A 86 -4.73 -13.02 -2.50
N TRP A 87 -4.80 -11.94 -3.28
CA TRP A 87 -4.26 -11.91 -4.63
C TRP A 87 -2.74 -12.16 -4.64
N LEU A 88 -1.99 -11.51 -3.74
CA LEU A 88 -0.53 -11.71 -3.62
C LEU A 88 -0.17 -13.14 -3.21
N ALA A 89 -0.86 -13.70 -2.22
CA ALA A 89 -0.67 -15.07 -1.77
C ALA A 89 -0.94 -16.08 -2.89
N GLY A 90 -1.94 -15.82 -3.74
CA GLY A 90 -2.26 -16.64 -4.91
C GLY A 90 -1.15 -16.75 -5.95
N ARG A 91 -0.20 -15.80 -6.00
CA ARG A 91 0.88 -15.79 -7.01
C ARG A 91 2.02 -16.75 -6.72
N ARG A 92 2.13 -17.30 -5.50
CA ARG A 92 3.11 -18.32 -5.08
C ARG A 92 4.59 -18.01 -5.33
N ARG A 93 4.95 -16.79 -5.78
CA ARG A 93 6.34 -16.33 -5.98
C ARG A 93 6.89 -15.51 -4.81
N PHE A 94 6.04 -15.18 -3.84
CA PHE A 94 6.39 -14.41 -2.65
C PHE A 94 6.21 -15.28 -1.41
N GLU A 95 7.31 -15.59 -0.74
CA GLU A 95 7.36 -16.26 0.57
C GLU A 95 7.14 -15.25 1.71
N HIS A 96 7.50 -13.98 1.48
CA HIS A 96 7.35 -12.92 2.47
C HIS A 96 6.59 -11.71 1.90
N ILE A 97 5.56 -11.26 2.61
CA ILE A 97 4.81 -10.04 2.30
C ILE A 97 5.04 -9.07 3.45
N TYR A 98 5.69 -7.94 3.16
CA TYR A 98 5.88 -6.85 4.12
C TYR A 98 4.81 -5.80 3.87
N LEU A 99 3.79 -5.76 4.72
CA LEU A 99 2.76 -4.72 4.71
C LEU A 99 3.17 -3.58 5.65
N ILE A 100 3.30 -2.38 5.10
CA ILE A 100 3.81 -1.21 5.83
C ILE A 100 2.91 -0.02 5.50
N GLY A 101 2.69 0.89 6.43
CA GLY A 101 1.92 2.08 6.11
C GLY A 101 1.34 2.79 7.32
N ASP A 102 0.62 3.86 7.03
CA ASP A 102 -0.23 4.54 8.00
C ASP A 102 -1.68 4.12 7.76
N PHE A 103 -2.23 3.38 8.71
CA PHE A 103 -3.56 2.79 8.57
C PHE A 103 -4.65 3.77 9.03
N ASN A 104 -4.27 4.83 9.77
CA ASN A 104 -5.20 5.74 10.44
C ASN A 104 -6.30 5.03 11.25
N VAL A 105 -5.94 3.95 11.94
CA VAL A 105 -6.82 3.18 12.83
C VAL A 105 -6.48 3.50 14.28
N ASP A 106 -7.48 3.87 15.07
CA ASP A 106 -7.33 3.98 16.52
C ASP A 106 -7.57 2.61 17.16
N PHE A 107 -6.49 1.99 17.64
CA PHE A 107 -6.54 0.70 18.34
C PHE A 107 -6.97 0.81 19.81
N PHE A 108 -7.11 2.03 20.32
CA PHE A 108 -7.49 2.31 21.71
C PHE A 108 -8.96 2.73 21.86
N GLU A 109 -9.70 2.87 20.76
CA GLU A 109 -11.17 2.90 20.80
C GLU A 109 -11.67 1.51 21.26
N ASN A 110 -11.78 1.35 22.58
CA ASN A 110 -12.34 0.16 23.20
C ASN A 110 -13.72 -0.12 22.61
N THR A 111 -13.88 -1.32 22.05
CA THR A 111 -15.15 -2.00 21.83
C THR A 111 -15.84 -2.25 23.18
N GLN A 112 -16.41 -1.20 23.77
CA GLN A 112 -17.42 -1.28 24.84
C GLN A 112 -18.84 -0.98 24.31
N THR A 113 -19.10 -1.35 23.06
CA THR A 113 -20.46 -1.53 22.57
C THR A 113 -20.64 -2.92 21.96
N ALA A 114 -20.27 -3.94 22.73
CA ALA A 114 -21.08 -5.14 22.77
C ALA A 114 -22.45 -4.75 23.36
N ARG A 115 -23.40 -4.32 22.53
CA ARG A 115 -24.82 -4.25 22.89
C ARG A 115 -25.66 -4.87 21.77
N ARG A 116 -25.90 -6.17 21.98
CA ARG A 116 -27.02 -7.02 21.53
C ARG A 116 -27.41 -6.99 20.06
#